data_AF-A0A2U3KFH7-F1
#
_entry.id   AF-A0A2U3KFH7-F1
#
_cell.length_a   1.000
_cell.length_b   1.000
_cell.length_c   1.000
_cell.angle_alpha   90.00
_cell.angle_beta   90.00
_cell.angle_gamma   90.00
#
_symmetry.space_group_name_H-M   'P 1'
#
loop_
_entity.id
_entity.type
_entity.pdbx_description
1 polymer ?
#
loop_
_entity_poly.entity_id
_entity_poly.type
_entity_poly.pdbx_seq_one_letter_code
_entity_poly.pdbx_strand_id
1 'polypeptide(L)'
;MTTGYATVAIRWTARVWSVLSILTVLAFAIGEMAQGNGPRPTHQEWVGLALWPIGVCVGLAVAWLREELGGVVALGCLLGFYVWNVFRSGHLPRGPFFVLIAAPAVFFLIAGVLSRNHAPRPT
;
A
#
# COMPACT_ATOMS: atom_id res chain seq x y z
N MET A 1 4.27 25.49 16.86
CA MET A 1 4.19 24.30 17.75
C MET A 1 3.11 23.30 17.31
N THR A 2 1.97 23.72 16.74
CA THR A 2 0.88 22.82 16.28
C THR A 2 1.24 21.89 15.10
N THR A 3 2.12 22.31 14.20
CA THR A 3 2.52 21.53 13.00
C THR A 3 3.27 20.23 13.33
N GLY A 4 4.00 20.21 14.45
CA GLY A 4 4.75 19.03 14.89
C GLY A 4 3.83 17.89 15.36
N TYR A 5 2.85 18.21 16.21
CA TYR A 5 1.88 17.23 16.72
C TYR A 5 1.04 16.61 15.61
N ALA A 6 0.60 17.42 14.64
CA ALA A 6 -0.16 16.94 13.48
C ALA A 6 0.65 15.92 12.64
N THR A 7 1.93 16.21 12.38
CA THR A 7 2.81 15.32 11.61
C THR A 7 3.02 13.99 12.34
N VAL A 8 3.19 14.03 13.66
CA VAL A 8 3.33 12.82 14.50
C VAL A 8 2.06 11.99 14.46
N ALA A 9 0.89 12.61 14.59
CA ALA A 9 -0.40 11.92 14.52
C ALA A 9 -0.58 11.21 13.17
N ILE A 10 -0.34 11.92 12.05
CA ILE A 10 -0.44 11.35 10.69
C ILE A 10 0.49 10.14 10.54
N ARG A 11 1.73 10.21 11.00
CA ARG A 11 2.69 9.10 10.94
C ARG A 11 2.23 7.88 11.71
N TRP A 12 1.75 8.08 12.93
CA TRP A 12 1.27 6.98 13.76
C TRP A 12 0.01 6.34 13.18
N THR A 13 -0.92 7.14 12.68
CA THR A 13 -2.09 6.64 11.95
C THR A 13 -1.66 5.81 10.74
N ALA A 14 -0.71 6.32 9.93
CA ALA A 14 -0.18 5.59 8.77
C ALA A 14 0.46 4.26 9.18
N ARG A 15 1.29 4.24 10.23
CA ARG A 15 1.97 3.03 10.71
C ARG A 15 0.99 1.99 11.23
N VAL A 16 0.11 2.36 12.16
CA VAL A 16 -0.88 1.43 12.73
C VAL A 16 -1.76 0.85 11.62
N TRP A 17 -2.29 1.70 10.74
CA TRP A 17 -3.12 1.24 9.64
C TRP A 17 -2.32 0.36 8.67
N SER A 18 -1.07 0.69 8.33
CA SER A 18 -0.25 -0.16 7.46
C SER A 18 -0.01 -1.55 8.03
N VAL A 19 0.19 -1.68 9.35
CA VAL A 19 0.32 -2.98 10.01
C VAL A 19 -0.97 -3.76 9.88
N LEU A 20 -2.11 -3.14 10.19
CA LEU A 20 -3.42 -3.78 10.05
C LEU A 20 -3.66 -4.24 8.61
N SER A 21 -3.37 -3.39 7.62
CA SER A 21 -3.49 -3.73 6.20
C SER A 21 -2.62 -4.92 5.81
N ILE A 22 -1.34 -4.95 6.22
CA ILE A 22 -0.43 -6.07 5.94
C ILE A 22 -0.91 -7.35 6.64
N LEU A 23 -1.29 -7.27 7.92
CA LEU A 23 -1.80 -8.43 8.65
C LEU A 23 -3.09 -8.98 8.05
N THR A 24 -4.02 -8.13 7.61
CA THR A 24 -5.23 -8.56 6.92
C THR A 24 -4.89 -9.29 5.63
N VAL A 25 -4.00 -8.75 4.79
CA VAL A 25 -3.54 -9.41 3.56
C VAL A 25 -2.90 -10.77 3.87
N LEU A 26 -2.02 -10.83 4.88
CA LEU A 26 -1.36 -12.07 5.28
C LEU A 26 -2.37 -13.10 5.79
N ALA A 27 -3.37 -12.69 6.57
CA ALA A 27 -4.42 -13.57 7.05
C ALA A 27 -5.21 -14.19 5.89
N PHE A 28 -5.57 -13.40 4.88
CA PHE A 28 -6.22 -13.92 3.66
C PHE A 28 -5.30 -14.88 2.90
N ALA A 29 -4.03 -14.50 2.69
CA ALA A 29 -3.08 -15.37 1.99
C ALA A 29 -2.89 -16.72 2.71
N ILE A 30 -2.77 -16.71 4.04
CA ILE A 30 -2.65 -17.93 4.85
C ILE A 30 -3.95 -18.75 4.77
N GLY A 31 -5.11 -18.09 4.85
CA GLY A 31 -6.42 -18.75 4.75
C GLY A 31 -6.60 -19.49 3.42
N GLU A 32 -6.25 -18.85 2.30
CA GLU A 32 -6.27 -19.46 0.96
C GLU A 32 -5.31 -20.65 0.86
N MET A 33 -4.07 -20.50 1.36
CA MET A 33 -3.09 -21.59 1.36
C MET A 33 -3.53 -22.78 2.23
N ALA A 34 -4.14 -22.53 3.39
CA ALA A 34 -4.60 -23.57 4.31
C ALA A 34 -5.79 -24.37 3.76
N GLN A 35 -6.64 -23.75 2.94
CA GLN A 35 -7.74 -24.44 2.26
C GLN A 35 -7.25 -25.39 1.16
N GLY A 36 -6.09 -25.13 0.56
CA GLY A 36 -5.33 -26.09 -0.26
C GLY A 36 -5.98 -26.60 -1.56
N ASN A 37 -7.22 -26.21 -1.85
CA ASN A 37 -8.05 -26.77 -2.92
C ASN A 37 -8.19 -25.87 -4.17
N GLY A 38 -7.50 -24.73 -4.19
CA GLY A 38 -7.54 -23.79 -5.31
C GLY A 38 -6.63 -24.18 -6.48
N PRO A 39 -7.04 -23.94 -7.74
CA PRO A 39 -6.13 -24.00 -8.88
C PRO A 39 -4.91 -23.10 -8.66
N ARG A 40 -3.73 -23.53 -9.13
CA ARG A 40 -2.54 -22.67 -9.08
C ARG A 40 -2.76 -21.41 -9.92
N PRO A 41 -2.35 -20.22 -9.44
CA PRO A 41 -2.49 -19.01 -10.22
C PRO A 41 -1.74 -19.12 -11.55
N THR A 42 -2.40 -18.71 -12.61
CA THR A 42 -1.84 -18.49 -13.94
C THR A 42 -0.80 -17.37 -13.92
N HIS A 43 0.05 -17.30 -14.95
CA HIS A 43 1.05 -16.23 -15.08
C HIS A 43 0.44 -14.82 -15.00
N GLN A 44 -0.80 -14.65 -15.46
CA GLN A 44 -1.48 -13.36 -15.45
C GLN A 44 -2.04 -13.00 -14.08
N GLU A 45 -2.50 -13.98 -13.33
CA GLU A 45 -2.92 -13.80 -11.94
C GLU A 45 -1.71 -13.49 -11.05
N TRP A 46 -0.54 -14.08 -11.34
CA TRP A 46 0.70 -13.71 -10.66
C TRP A 46 1.09 -12.25 -10.86
N VAL A 47 0.91 -11.69 -12.06
CA VAL A 47 1.12 -10.25 -12.29
C VAL A 47 0.15 -9.43 -11.46
N GLY A 48 -1.13 -9.85 -11.41
CA GLY A 48 -2.15 -9.23 -10.56
C GLY A 48 -1.71 -9.24 -9.09
N LEU A 49 -1.34 -10.41 -8.55
CA LEU A 49 -0.89 -10.62 -7.17
C LEU A 49 0.37 -9.82 -6.83
N ALA A 50 1.32 -9.74 -7.76
CA ALA A 50 2.56 -8.98 -7.60
C ALA A 50 2.28 -7.47 -7.47
N LEU A 51 1.32 -6.93 -8.22
CA LEU A 51 0.89 -5.54 -8.10
C LEU A 51 0.02 -5.33 -6.86
N TRP A 52 -0.98 -6.18 -6.66
CA TRP A 52 -1.83 -6.21 -5.48
C TRP A 52 -2.18 -7.66 -5.10
N PRO A 53 -1.94 -8.09 -3.85
CA PRO A 53 -1.60 -7.25 -2.70
C PRO A 53 -0.09 -7.11 -2.42
N ILE A 54 0.78 -7.91 -3.05
CA ILE A 54 2.20 -8.05 -2.65
C ILE A 54 2.96 -6.72 -2.78
N GLY A 55 2.91 -6.08 -3.94
CA GLY A 55 3.60 -4.82 -4.21
C GLY A 55 3.14 -3.69 -3.30
N VAL A 56 1.84 -3.62 -3.00
CA VAL A 56 1.30 -2.67 -2.01
C VAL A 56 1.88 -2.93 -0.63
N CYS A 57 1.88 -4.18 -0.14
CA CYS A 57 2.46 -4.51 1.17
C CYS A 57 3.96 -4.20 1.24
N VAL A 58 4.72 -4.48 0.18
CA VAL A 58 6.15 -4.13 0.10
C VAL A 58 6.34 -2.62 0.15
N GLY A 59 5.57 -1.85 -0.63
CA GLY A 59 5.61 -0.40 -0.59
C GLY A 59 5.29 0.16 0.80
N LEU A 60 4.26 -0.37 1.46
CA LEU A 60 3.91 -0.02 2.83
C LEU A 60 5.03 -0.34 3.81
N ALA A 61 5.69 -1.49 3.70
CA ALA A 61 6.83 -1.83 4.54
C ALA A 61 8.03 -0.90 4.29
N VAL A 62 8.33 -0.56 3.02
CA VAL A 62 9.38 0.41 2.67
C VAL A 62 9.06 1.80 3.22
N ALA A 63 7.78 2.17 3.32
CA ALA A 63 7.35 3.48 3.83
C ALA A 63 7.73 3.70 5.31
N TRP A 64 8.01 2.63 6.06
CA TRP A 64 8.50 2.73 7.43
C TRP A 64 9.91 3.30 7.52
N LEU A 65 10.74 3.01 6.51
CA LEU A 65 12.11 3.50 6.41
C LEU A 65 12.17 4.81 5.59
N ARG A 66 11.39 4.87 4.51
CA ARG A 66 11.34 6.01 3.57
C ARG A 66 9.91 6.29 3.16
N GLU A 67 9.24 7.14 3.93
CA GLU A 67 7.79 7.44 3.82
C GLU A 67 7.37 7.77 2.38
N GLU A 68 8.09 8.67 1.71
CA GLU A 68 7.76 9.08 0.35
C GLU A 68 7.91 7.94 -0.67
N LEU A 69 9.08 7.29 -0.68
CA LEU A 69 9.32 6.22 -1.66
C LEU A 69 8.38 5.05 -1.47
N GLY A 70 8.18 4.60 -0.22
CA GLY A 70 7.28 3.49 0.05
C GLY A 70 5.83 3.83 -0.29
N GLY A 71 5.39 5.06 0.00
CA GLY A 71 4.08 5.55 -0.40
C GLY A 71 3.88 5.59 -1.92
N VAL A 72 4.88 6.09 -2.68
CA VAL A 72 4.84 6.09 -4.16
C VAL A 72 4.81 4.66 -4.70
N VAL A 73 5.64 3.76 -4.16
CA VAL A 73 5.65 2.35 -4.59
C VAL A 73 4.30 1.70 -4.34
N ALA A 74 3.73 1.84 -3.14
CA ALA A 74 2.45 1.25 -2.80
C ALA A 74 1.30 1.77 -3.69
N LEU A 75 1.22 3.09 -3.90
CA LEU A 75 0.21 3.67 -4.79
C LEU A 75 0.44 3.33 -6.26
N GLY A 76 1.70 3.30 -6.71
CA GLY A 76 2.07 2.89 -8.05
C GLY A 76 1.69 1.44 -8.35
N CYS A 77 1.91 0.53 -7.40
CA CYS A 77 1.47 -0.85 -7.48
C CYS A 77 -0.06 -0.98 -7.52
N LEU A 78 -0.78 -0.22 -6.68
CA LEU A 78 -2.25 -0.18 -6.72
C LEU A 78 -2.77 0.33 -8.08
N LEU A 79 -2.21 1.43 -8.58
CA LEU A 79 -2.60 2.00 -9.87
C LEU A 79 -2.29 1.01 -11.00
N GLY A 80 -1.12 0.39 -10.97
CA GLY A 80 -0.74 -0.66 -11.90
C GLY A 80 -1.73 -1.83 -11.87
N PHE A 81 -2.17 -2.25 -10.69
CA PHE A 81 -3.20 -3.30 -10.54
C PHE A 81 -4.53 -2.89 -11.18
N TYR A 82 -4.99 -1.66 -10.97
CA TYR A 82 -6.21 -1.16 -11.62
C TYR A 82 -6.08 -1.15 -13.14
N VAL A 83 -4.96 -0.64 -13.67
CA VAL A 83 -4.67 -0.62 -15.10
C VAL A 83 -4.63 -2.04 -15.66
N TRP A 84 -3.90 -2.94 -15.01
CA TRP A 84 -3.82 -4.34 -15.38
C TRP A 84 -5.20 -5.00 -15.42
N ASN A 85 -6.02 -4.79 -14.39
CA ASN A 85 -7.35 -5.41 -14.33
C ASN A 85 -8.29 -4.86 -15.41
N VAL A 86 -8.24 -3.56 -15.71
CA VAL A 86 -9.02 -2.98 -16.81
C VAL A 86 -8.60 -3.58 -18.16
N PHE A 87 -7.31 -3.72 -18.41
CA PHE A 87 -6.81 -4.35 -19.65
C PHE A 87 -7.19 -5.83 -19.78
N ARG A 88 -7.28 -6.57 -18.66
CA ARG A 88 -7.57 -8.01 -18.67
C ARG A 88 -9.06 -8.33 -18.64
N SER A 89 -9.81 -7.65 -17.78
CA SER A 89 -11.20 -7.98 -17.45
C SER A 89 -12.20 -7.00 -18.09
N GLY A 90 -11.73 -5.89 -18.67
CA GLY A 90 -12.57 -4.85 -19.27
C GLY A 90 -13.36 -4.02 -18.27
N HIS A 91 -13.22 -4.28 -16.97
CA HIS A 91 -13.92 -3.58 -15.90
C HIS A 91 -12.99 -3.28 -14.73
N LEU A 92 -13.35 -2.26 -13.95
CA LEU A 92 -12.65 -1.96 -12.70
C LEU A 92 -12.89 -3.07 -11.66
N PRO A 93 -11.89 -3.39 -10.82
CA PRO A 93 -12.11 -4.21 -9.63
C PRO A 93 -13.22 -3.57 -8.78
N ARG A 94 -14.23 -4.36 -8.42
CA ARG A 94 -15.37 -3.89 -7.62
C ARG A 94 -15.00 -3.92 -6.14
N GLY A 95 -15.33 -2.86 -5.43
CA GLY A 95 -15.24 -2.79 -3.97
C GLY A 95 -14.15 -1.84 -3.45
N PRO A 96 -14.37 -1.21 -2.29
CA PRO A 96 -13.47 -0.19 -1.74
C PRO A 96 -12.22 -0.78 -1.08
N PHE A 97 -12.16 -2.10 -0.87
CA PHE A 97 -11.15 -2.76 -0.05
C PHE A 97 -9.71 -2.61 -0.59
N PHE A 98 -9.52 -2.62 -1.92
CA PHE A 98 -8.22 -2.41 -2.54
C PHE A 98 -7.60 -1.07 -2.12
N VAL A 99 -8.41 0.00 -2.17
CA VAL A 99 -8.03 1.35 -1.75
C VAL A 99 -7.88 1.42 -0.24
N LEU A 100 -8.76 0.78 0.53
CA LEU A 100 -8.69 0.78 1.99
C LEU A 100 -7.38 0.17 2.51
N ILE A 101 -6.91 -0.92 1.89
CA ILE A 101 -5.64 -1.57 2.24
C ILE A 101 -4.44 -0.67 1.89
N ALA A 102 -4.52 0.04 0.76
CA ALA A 102 -3.46 0.94 0.29
C ALA A 102 -3.51 2.36 0.89
N ALA A 103 -4.61 2.75 1.54
CA ALA A 103 -4.83 4.08 2.09
C ALA A 103 -3.69 4.60 3.00
N PRO A 104 -3.02 3.78 3.83
CA PRO A 104 -1.87 4.23 4.61
C PRO A 104 -0.76 4.87 3.77
N ALA A 105 -0.60 4.46 2.50
CA ALA A 105 0.39 5.01 1.59
C ALA A 105 0.18 6.51 1.34
N VAL A 106 -1.07 6.99 1.29
CA VAL A 106 -1.39 8.41 1.17
C VAL A 106 -0.93 9.18 2.41
N PHE A 107 -1.19 8.63 3.61
CA PHE A 107 -0.74 9.23 4.86
C PHE A 107 0.79 9.27 4.97
N PHE A 108 1.48 8.21 4.53
CA PHE A 108 2.94 8.21 4.44
C PHE A 108 3.48 9.27 3.48
N LEU A 109 2.87 9.45 2.31
CA LEU A 109 3.25 10.51 1.38
C LEU A 109 3.08 11.91 1.99
N ILE A 110 1.93 12.15 2.63
CA ILE A 110 1.66 13.43 3.29
C ILE A 110 2.68 13.69 4.40
N ALA A 111 2.96 12.68 5.25
CA ALA A 111 3.96 12.79 6.30
C ALA A 111 5.38 13.08 5.76
N GLY A 112 5.75 12.42 4.66
CA GLY A 112 7.04 12.60 4.00
C GLY A 112 7.23 14.02 3.46
N VAL A 113 6.24 14.50 2.68
CA VAL A 113 6.27 15.86 2.10
C VAL A 113 6.30 16.93 3.19
N LEU A 114 5.48 16.78 4.23
CA LEU A 114 5.47 17.70 5.36
C LEU A 114 6.83 17.73 6.07
N SER A 115 7.49 16.60 6.22
CA SER A 115 8.78 16.52 6.90
C SER A 115 9.92 17.15 6.10
N ARG A 116 9.90 17.04 4.77
CA ARG A 116 10.90 17.68 3.90
C ARG A 116 10.81 19.20 3.93
N ASN A 117 9.61 19.75 4.01
CA ASN A 117 9.39 21.19 4.05
C ASN A 117 9.90 21.85 5.35
N HIS A 118 10.12 21.06 6.41
CA HIS A 118 10.65 21.55 7.69
C HIS A 118 12.16 21.30 7.86
N ALA A 119 12.83 20.65 6.89
CA ALA A 119 14.28 20.52 6.91
C ALA A 119 14.93 21.86 6.49
N PRO A 120 15.88 22.41 7.26
CA PRO A 120 16.64 23.59 6.83
C PRO A 120 17.32 23.28 5.49
N ARG A 121 17.13 24.13 4.48
CA ARG A 121 17.89 24.01 3.23
C ARG A 121 19.38 24.22 3.54
N PRO A 122 20.29 23.30 3.15
CA PRO A 122 21.71 23.60 3.18
C PRO A 122 21.98 24.74 2.18
N THR A 123 22.48 25.87 2.69
CA THR A 123 23.03 27.00 1.91
C THR A 123 24.37 26.62 1.31
#